data_AF-Q8H6W4-F1
#
_entry.id   AF-Q8H6W4-F1
#
_cell.length_a   1.000
_cell.length_b   1.000
_cell.length_c   1.000
_cell.angle_alpha   90.00
_cell.angle_beta   90.00
_cell.angle_gamma   90.00
#
_symmetry.space_group_name_H-M   'P 1'
#
loop_
_entity.id
_entity.type
_entity.pdbx_description
1 polymer ?
#
loop_
_entity_poly.entity_id
_entity_poly.type
_entity_poly.pdbx_seq_one_letter_code
_entity_poly.pdbx_strand_id
1 'polypeptide(L)'
;VLGHGDRENISYPREVESLSGLRTVAGACGVWHTAAIVEVIVAQSSASISSGKLFTWGDGDKNRLGHGDKDARLEPTCVSALIDYNFHRIACGHSLTVGLTTSGHVFTMGSTVYGQLGNPQSDGKLPCLVEDKLAGECVEEIACGAYHVTVLTSKNEVYTWGKGANGRLGHGDIEDRKMPTLVEALKDRHVKYIACGSNYSAAICLHKWVSGAEQSQCSTCRQAFGFTRKRHNCYNCGLVHCHSCSSRKAFRAALAPNPGKPYRVCDSCYTKLIKIAESSNNNRRNGMPRFPGENKDRLEKSELRLLKPAVPSNMDLIKQLDSKAAKQGKKADTFSLVRTSQPPSMLQLKDVVLSTAM
;
A
#
# COMPACT_ATOMS: atom_id res chain seq x y z
N VAL A 1 17.40 17.14 -5.15
CA VAL A 1 18.43 16.12 -5.48
C VAL A 1 17.81 15.17 -6.47
N LEU A 2 18.37 15.11 -7.68
CA LEU A 2 17.79 14.33 -8.78
C LEU A 2 18.48 12.97 -8.99
N GLY A 3 19.60 12.72 -8.32
CA GLY A 3 20.34 11.45 -8.41
C GLY A 3 21.64 11.54 -9.20
N HIS A 4 22.03 12.73 -9.65
CA HIS A 4 23.22 12.96 -10.49
C HIS A 4 24.51 13.25 -9.70
N GLY A 5 24.53 13.04 -8.39
CA GLY A 5 25.70 13.32 -7.55
C GLY A 5 25.82 14.77 -7.09
N ASP A 6 24.85 15.62 -7.45
CA ASP A 6 24.81 17.04 -7.13
C ASP A 6 23.43 17.51 -6.61
N ARG A 7 23.31 18.81 -6.36
CA ARG A 7 22.06 19.48 -5.95
C ARG A 7 21.54 20.43 -7.04
N GLU A 8 22.02 20.28 -8.27
CA GLU A 8 21.65 21.19 -9.35
C GLU A 8 20.24 20.91 -9.85
N ASN A 9 19.60 21.97 -10.35
CA ASN A 9 18.30 21.86 -11.00
C ASN A 9 18.53 21.58 -12.49
N ILE A 10 17.71 20.69 -13.05
CA ILE A 10 17.78 20.33 -14.45
C ILE A 10 16.40 20.55 -15.08
N SER A 11 16.36 21.33 -16.15
CA SER A 11 15.12 21.72 -16.84
C SER A 11 14.74 20.75 -17.98
N TYR A 12 15.57 19.77 -18.29
CA TYR A 12 15.37 18.76 -19.32
C TYR A 12 15.69 17.36 -18.78
N PRO A 13 15.15 16.28 -19.36
CA PRO A 13 15.48 14.92 -18.93
C PRO A 13 16.99 14.65 -19.06
N ARG A 14 17.61 14.19 -17.97
CA ARG A 14 19.02 13.76 -17.91
C ARG A 14 19.09 12.35 -17.36
N GLU A 15 19.96 11.53 -17.93
CA GLU A 15 20.19 10.18 -17.45
C GLU A 15 20.87 10.19 -16.06
N VAL A 16 20.45 9.26 -15.20
CA VAL A 16 21.11 9.02 -13.91
C VAL A 16 22.23 8.00 -14.13
N GLU A 17 23.43 8.51 -14.40
CA GLU A 17 24.61 7.73 -14.81
C GLU A 17 24.91 6.53 -13.91
N SER A 18 24.72 6.66 -12.59
CA SER A 18 24.97 5.58 -11.63
C SER A 18 24.03 4.37 -11.77
N LEU A 19 22.93 4.52 -12.51
CA LEU A 19 22.00 3.45 -12.88
C LEU A 19 22.07 3.09 -14.38
N SER A 20 22.97 3.71 -15.15
CA SER A 20 23.11 3.42 -16.57
C SER A 20 23.51 1.96 -16.80
N GLY A 21 22.90 1.31 -17.79
CA GLY A 21 23.08 -0.11 -18.06
C GLY A 21 22.35 -1.06 -17.10
N LEU A 22 21.70 -0.56 -16.05
CA LEU A 22 20.84 -1.36 -15.17
C LEU A 22 19.36 -1.23 -15.57
N ARG A 23 18.59 -2.29 -15.33
CA ARG A 23 17.16 -2.29 -15.61
C ARG A 23 16.38 -1.78 -14.40
N THR A 24 15.92 -0.52 -14.49
CA THR A 24 14.98 0.04 -13.51
C THR A 24 13.56 -0.42 -13.81
N VAL A 25 12.91 -1.10 -12.87
CA VAL A 25 11.57 -1.71 -13.02
C VAL A 25 10.47 -0.75 -12.58
N ALA A 26 10.72 0.03 -11.53
CA ALA A 26 9.77 0.99 -10.98
C ALA A 26 10.51 2.16 -10.35
N GLY A 27 9.87 3.33 -10.38
CA GLY A 27 10.31 4.55 -9.70
C GLY A 27 9.16 5.15 -8.89
N ALA A 28 9.47 5.78 -7.77
CA ALA A 28 8.51 6.57 -6.99
C ALA A 28 9.20 7.82 -6.45
N CYS A 29 8.50 8.96 -6.51
CA CYS A 29 9.01 10.25 -6.07
C CYS A 29 8.18 10.73 -4.88
N GLY A 30 8.85 11.00 -3.77
CA GLY A 30 8.30 11.74 -2.64
C GLY A 30 8.54 13.24 -2.83
N VAL A 31 8.20 14.01 -1.79
CA VAL A 31 8.41 15.47 -1.82
C VAL A 31 9.89 15.85 -1.83
N TRP A 32 10.72 15.02 -1.20
CA TRP A 32 12.12 15.34 -0.92
C TRP A 32 13.11 14.21 -1.25
N HIS A 33 12.61 13.07 -1.73
CA HIS A 33 13.42 11.88 -2.02
C HIS A 33 12.80 11.09 -3.16
N THR A 34 13.59 10.21 -3.74
CA THR A 34 13.19 9.31 -4.81
C THR A 34 13.62 7.89 -4.43
N ALA A 35 12.80 6.92 -4.80
CA ALA A 35 13.13 5.51 -4.71
C ALA A 35 12.99 4.85 -6.08
N ALA A 36 13.79 3.82 -6.32
CA ALA A 36 13.70 2.99 -7.50
C ALA A 36 13.89 1.52 -7.15
N ILE A 37 13.23 0.65 -7.92
CA ILE A 37 13.50 -0.78 -7.94
C ILE A 37 14.37 -1.06 -9.16
N VAL A 38 15.56 -1.62 -8.93
CA VAL A 38 16.52 -1.93 -9.98
C VAL A 38 16.76 -3.44 -9.98
N GLU A 39 16.60 -4.07 -11.14
CA GLU A 39 16.93 -5.49 -11.32
C GLU A 39 18.43 -5.70 -11.29
N VAL A 40 18.86 -6.58 -10.38
CA VAL A 40 20.23 -7.06 -10.29
C VAL A 40 20.22 -8.56 -10.57
N ILE A 41 21.15 -9.01 -11.42
CA ILE A 41 21.35 -10.43 -11.68
C ILE A 41 22.07 -11.03 -10.46
N VAL A 42 21.43 -11.97 -9.79
CA VAL A 42 22.07 -12.75 -8.73
C VAL A 42 22.46 -14.10 -9.33
N ALA A 43 23.76 -14.35 -9.45
CA ALA A 43 24.27 -15.65 -9.85
C ALA A 43 24.11 -16.63 -8.68
N GLN A 44 23.07 -17.47 -8.72
CA GLN A 44 22.98 -18.67 -7.89
C GLN A 44 23.25 -19.91 -8.75
N SER A 45 23.80 -20.94 -8.14
CA SER A 45 24.61 -22.05 -8.68
C SER A 45 24.02 -22.98 -9.77
N SER A 46 23.10 -22.51 -10.60
CA SER A 46 22.75 -23.07 -11.92
C SER A 46 21.71 -22.24 -12.69
N ALA A 47 21.26 -21.09 -12.17
CA ALA A 47 20.26 -20.24 -12.82
C ALA A 47 20.51 -18.75 -12.54
N SER A 48 20.42 -17.93 -13.58
CA SER A 48 20.40 -16.46 -13.48
C SER A 48 18.99 -16.02 -13.09
N ILE A 49 18.79 -15.58 -11.85
CA ILE A 49 17.52 -15.03 -11.38
C ILE A 49 17.68 -13.52 -11.21
N SER A 50 16.84 -12.73 -11.89
CA SER A 50 16.78 -11.29 -11.66
C SER A 50 16.04 -10.99 -10.35
N SER A 51 16.60 -10.07 -9.57
CA SER A 51 16.01 -9.66 -8.29
C SER A 51 15.95 -8.14 -8.23
N GLY A 52 14.75 -7.60 -8.03
CA GLY A 52 14.50 -6.17 -7.86
C GLY A 52 14.96 -5.70 -6.49
N LYS A 53 15.98 -4.85 -6.46
CA LYS A 53 16.55 -4.24 -5.25
C LYS A 53 16.11 -2.80 -5.10
N LEU A 54 15.90 -2.38 -3.85
CA LEU A 54 15.46 -1.04 -3.52
C LEU A 54 16.67 -0.09 -3.45
N PHE A 55 16.61 0.99 -4.22
CA PHE A 55 17.52 2.12 -4.16
C PHE A 55 16.76 3.36 -3.71
N THR A 56 17.38 4.18 -2.85
CA THR A 56 16.81 5.48 -2.45
C THR A 56 17.86 6.58 -2.53
N TRP A 57 17.40 7.80 -2.82
CA TRP A 57 18.25 8.99 -2.81
C TRP A 57 17.44 10.26 -2.55
N GLY A 58 18.13 11.33 -2.18
CA GLY A 58 17.52 12.60 -1.82
C GLY A 58 17.81 13.01 -0.37
N ASP A 59 16.85 13.69 0.24
CA ASP A 59 16.94 14.15 1.63
C ASP A 59 16.77 12.99 2.62
N GLY A 60 17.72 12.87 3.56
CA GLY A 60 17.73 11.82 4.58
C GLY A 60 16.93 12.14 5.84
N ASP A 61 16.41 13.36 6.00
CA ASP A 61 15.72 13.75 7.24
C ASP A 61 14.52 12.83 7.54
N LYS A 62 14.20 12.67 8.82
CA LYS A 62 13.22 11.69 9.31
C LYS A 62 13.49 10.25 8.84
N ASN A 63 14.73 9.91 8.47
CA ASN A 63 15.16 8.57 8.07
C ASN A 63 14.45 7.99 6.83
N ARG A 64 13.91 8.84 5.94
CA ARG A 64 13.06 8.38 4.82
C ARG A 64 13.78 7.51 3.77
N LEU A 65 15.12 7.49 3.81
CA LEU A 65 15.96 6.69 2.92
C LEU A 65 16.28 5.28 3.48
N GLY A 66 16.04 5.04 4.77
CA GLY A 66 16.19 3.71 5.38
C GLY A 66 17.62 3.17 5.47
N HIS A 67 18.64 4.03 5.43
CA HIS A 67 20.03 3.60 5.53
C HIS A 67 20.58 3.53 6.97
N GLY A 68 19.75 3.78 7.98
CA GLY A 68 20.18 3.82 9.39
C GLY A 68 20.69 5.19 9.85
N ASP A 69 20.77 6.15 8.94
CA ASP A 69 21.23 7.52 9.15
C ASP A 69 20.24 8.55 8.53
N LYS A 70 20.54 9.83 8.71
CA LYS A 70 19.77 10.96 8.15
C LYS A 70 20.52 11.67 7.02
N ASP A 71 21.59 11.07 6.51
CA ASP A 71 22.45 11.72 5.54
C ASP A 71 21.76 11.75 4.18
N ALA A 72 21.86 12.90 3.51
CA ALA A 72 21.36 13.02 2.16
C ALA A 72 22.20 12.16 1.21
N ARG A 73 21.56 11.44 0.30
CA ARG A 73 22.22 10.67 -0.75
C ARG A 73 22.03 11.38 -2.08
N LEU A 74 23.12 11.78 -2.73
CA LEU A 74 23.06 12.54 -3.99
C LEU A 74 22.94 11.64 -5.23
N GLU A 75 23.15 10.34 -5.03
CA GLU A 75 23.04 9.29 -6.05
C GLU A 75 22.19 8.13 -5.52
N PRO A 76 21.47 7.41 -6.39
CA PRO A 76 20.79 6.17 -6.05
C PRO A 76 21.68 5.24 -5.23
N THR A 77 21.28 4.98 -3.99
CA THR A 77 22.01 4.10 -3.09
C THR A 77 21.15 2.91 -2.69
N CYS A 78 21.71 1.70 -2.78
CA CYS A 78 21.00 0.48 -2.40
C CYS A 78 20.71 0.45 -0.88
N VAL A 79 19.48 0.11 -0.51
CA VAL A 79 19.08 -0.07 0.89
C VAL A 79 19.52 -1.47 1.35
N SER A 80 20.74 -1.57 1.87
CA SER A 80 21.40 -2.84 2.22
C SER A 80 20.62 -3.71 3.21
N ALA A 81 19.85 -3.11 4.12
CA ALA A 81 19.00 -3.82 5.08
C ALA A 81 17.90 -4.66 4.40
N LEU A 82 17.61 -4.41 3.12
CA LEU A 82 16.58 -5.10 2.34
C LEU A 82 17.16 -5.94 1.20
N ILE A 83 18.46 -6.22 1.23
CA ILE A 83 19.16 -6.90 0.11
C ILE A 83 18.65 -8.31 -0.16
N ASP A 84 18.08 -9.00 0.84
CA ASP A 84 17.59 -10.38 0.68
C ASP A 84 16.15 -10.44 0.14
N TYR A 85 15.49 -9.29 -0.02
CA TYR A 85 14.13 -9.21 -0.53
C TYR A 85 14.09 -8.83 -2.02
N ASN A 86 13.00 -9.23 -2.67
CA ASN A 86 12.73 -8.95 -4.08
C ASN A 86 11.51 -8.02 -4.19
N PHE A 87 11.69 -6.80 -4.67
CA PHE A 87 10.65 -5.78 -4.74
C PHE A 87 10.07 -5.64 -6.15
N HIS A 88 8.78 -5.27 -6.23
CA HIS A 88 8.14 -4.96 -7.52
C HIS A 88 7.24 -3.71 -7.49
N ARG A 89 6.86 -3.17 -6.31
CA ARG A 89 6.25 -1.84 -6.19
C ARG A 89 6.93 -1.02 -5.12
N ILE A 90 6.89 0.29 -5.32
CA ILE A 90 7.35 1.30 -4.37
C ILE A 90 6.39 2.49 -4.39
N ALA A 91 6.27 3.17 -3.26
CA ALA A 91 5.53 4.41 -3.13
C ALA A 91 6.26 5.34 -2.14
N CYS A 92 6.29 6.64 -2.44
CA CYS A 92 6.99 7.64 -1.64
C CYS A 92 6.03 8.77 -1.22
N GLY A 93 6.07 9.13 0.06
CA GLY A 93 5.30 10.21 0.66
C GLY A 93 6.14 11.44 0.95
N HIS A 94 5.75 12.24 1.95
CA HIS A 94 6.54 13.40 2.37
C HIS A 94 7.79 12.98 3.15
N SER A 95 7.64 12.04 4.07
CA SER A 95 8.70 11.55 4.96
C SER A 95 8.55 10.05 5.20
N LEU A 96 8.21 9.32 4.15
CA LEU A 96 7.82 7.92 4.18
C LEU A 96 8.19 7.26 2.85
N THR A 97 8.81 6.09 2.91
CA THR A 97 9.02 5.20 1.76
C THR A 97 8.35 3.87 2.07
N VAL A 98 7.62 3.33 1.10
CA VAL A 98 6.92 2.04 1.19
C VAL A 98 7.38 1.16 0.04
N GLY A 99 7.77 -0.07 0.33
CA GLY A 99 8.14 -1.08 -0.67
C GLY A 99 7.28 -2.34 -0.53
N LEU A 100 6.87 -2.92 -1.65
CA LEU A 100 6.15 -4.19 -1.72
C LEU A 100 7.03 -5.25 -2.39
N THR A 101 7.20 -6.37 -1.68
CA THR A 101 7.93 -7.52 -2.21
C THR A 101 7.06 -8.39 -3.09
N THR A 102 7.67 -9.19 -3.96
CA THR A 102 6.96 -10.17 -4.81
C THR A 102 6.29 -11.28 -4.00
N SER A 103 6.66 -11.42 -2.72
CA SER A 103 6.00 -12.33 -1.77
C SER A 103 4.81 -11.70 -1.03
N GLY A 104 4.45 -10.45 -1.36
CA GLY A 104 3.32 -9.74 -0.74
C GLY A 104 3.65 -9.06 0.59
N HIS A 105 4.93 -8.94 0.98
CA HIS A 105 5.35 -8.27 2.21
C HIS A 105 5.51 -6.76 2.00
N VAL A 106 5.02 -5.97 2.95
CA VAL A 106 5.13 -4.51 2.93
C VAL A 106 6.20 -4.05 3.89
N PHE A 107 7.18 -3.33 3.38
CA PHE A 107 8.21 -2.65 4.17
C PHE A 107 7.97 -1.14 4.17
N THR A 108 8.17 -0.51 5.33
CA THR A 108 8.06 0.93 5.51
C THR A 108 9.32 1.48 6.18
N MET A 109 9.68 2.71 5.86
CA MET A 109 10.79 3.44 6.51
C MET A 109 10.52 4.94 6.51
N GLY A 110 11.12 5.66 7.46
CA GLY A 110 10.95 7.10 7.60
C GLY A 110 10.32 7.52 8.93
N SER A 111 9.49 8.55 8.88
CA SER A 111 8.93 9.18 10.08
C SER A 111 7.93 8.29 10.82
N THR A 112 8.00 8.29 12.15
CA THR A 112 7.08 7.57 13.06
C THR A 112 5.91 8.42 13.60
N VAL A 113 5.94 9.74 13.36
CA VAL A 113 5.09 10.75 14.03
C VAL A 113 3.59 10.42 14.09
N TYR A 114 3.00 9.97 12.97
CA TYR A 114 1.56 9.66 12.87
C TYR A 114 1.30 8.15 12.81
N GLY A 115 2.31 7.33 13.11
CA GLY A 115 2.22 5.88 12.96
C GLY A 115 2.21 5.39 11.51
N GLN A 116 2.64 6.21 10.55
CA GLN A 116 2.61 5.89 9.12
C GLN A 116 3.52 4.72 8.71
N LEU A 117 4.39 4.25 9.60
CA LEU A 117 5.16 3.03 9.39
C LEU A 117 4.31 1.76 9.57
N GLY A 118 3.17 1.83 10.27
CA GLY A 118 2.32 0.65 10.51
C GLY A 118 2.91 -0.36 11.49
N ASN A 119 4.08 -0.06 12.08
CA ASN A 119 4.73 -0.85 13.10
C ASN A 119 5.08 0.05 14.30
N PRO A 120 4.35 -0.06 15.43
CA PRO A 120 4.57 0.78 16.61
C PRO A 120 5.94 0.62 17.28
N GLN A 121 6.66 -0.48 16.98
CA GLN A 121 7.98 -0.77 17.56
C GLN A 121 9.13 -0.20 16.71
N SER A 122 8.84 0.29 15.51
CA SER A 122 9.86 0.83 14.62
C SER A 122 10.30 2.23 15.04
N ASP A 123 11.62 2.47 15.04
CA ASP A 123 12.21 3.80 15.20
C ASP A 123 12.39 4.54 13.86
N GLY A 124 12.04 3.87 12.76
CA GLY A 124 12.07 4.39 11.39
C GLY A 124 13.45 4.52 10.75
N LYS A 125 14.54 4.25 11.47
CA LYS A 125 15.92 4.39 10.94
C LYS A 125 16.23 3.36 9.86
N LEU A 126 15.80 2.14 10.12
CA LEU A 126 15.88 1.02 9.18
C LEU A 126 14.47 0.63 8.72
N PRO A 127 14.35 0.01 7.53
CA PRO A 127 13.08 -0.51 7.06
C PRO A 127 12.51 -1.54 8.04
N CYS A 128 11.23 -1.40 8.34
CA CYS A 128 10.50 -2.37 9.16
C CYS A 128 9.44 -3.09 8.33
N LEU A 129 9.27 -4.39 8.59
CA LEU A 129 8.17 -5.18 8.08
C LEU A 129 6.87 -4.78 8.79
N VAL A 130 5.78 -4.69 8.03
CA VAL A 130 4.43 -4.47 8.54
C VAL A 130 3.73 -5.83 8.67
N GLU A 131 3.82 -6.44 9.86
CA GLU A 131 3.27 -7.77 10.12
C GLU A 131 1.80 -7.69 10.57
N ASP A 132 1.51 -7.49 11.86
CA ASP A 132 0.17 -7.40 12.47
C ASP A 132 -1.03 -7.92 11.62
N LYS A 133 -2.00 -7.05 11.26
CA LYS A 133 -3.19 -7.46 10.50
C LYS A 133 -2.94 -7.80 9.03
N LEU A 134 -1.71 -7.61 8.56
CA LEU A 134 -1.29 -8.04 7.22
C LEU A 134 -0.55 -9.39 7.27
N ALA A 135 -0.32 -9.96 8.45
CA ALA A 135 0.33 -11.25 8.61
C ALA A 135 -0.56 -12.35 8.00
N GLY A 136 -0.03 -13.06 7.00
CA GLY A 136 -0.77 -14.08 6.26
C GLY A 136 -1.69 -13.52 5.16
N GLU A 137 -1.76 -12.19 4.99
CA GLU A 137 -2.37 -11.57 3.81
C GLU A 137 -1.32 -11.39 2.72
N CYS A 138 -1.72 -11.53 1.45
CA CYS A 138 -0.88 -11.20 0.32
C CYS A 138 -1.27 -9.82 -0.21
N VAL A 139 -0.39 -8.83 -0.04
CA VAL A 139 -0.61 -7.48 -0.58
C VAL A 139 -0.25 -7.45 -2.06
N GLU A 140 -1.14 -6.90 -2.89
CA GLU A 140 -0.96 -6.79 -4.34
C GLU A 140 -0.67 -5.35 -4.81
N GLU A 141 -1.22 -4.36 -4.11
CA GLU A 141 -1.05 -2.95 -4.43
C GLU A 141 -0.76 -2.14 -3.17
N ILE A 142 0.10 -1.13 -3.32
CA ILE A 142 0.41 -0.14 -2.30
C ILE A 142 0.19 1.26 -2.88
N ALA A 143 -0.30 2.17 -2.04
CA ALA A 143 -0.34 3.59 -2.32
C ALA A 143 -0.01 4.36 -1.04
N CYS A 144 0.64 5.51 -1.15
CA CYS A 144 0.90 6.37 -0.01
C CYS A 144 0.58 7.82 -0.34
N GLY A 145 0.02 8.53 0.64
CA GLY A 145 -0.05 9.99 0.60
C GLY A 145 1.12 10.61 1.35
N ALA A 146 0.95 11.87 1.78
CA ALA A 146 2.03 12.57 2.49
C ALA A 146 2.45 11.85 3.78
N TYR A 147 1.47 11.32 4.54
CA TYR A 147 1.66 10.76 5.89
C TYR A 147 0.74 9.56 6.18
N HIS A 148 0.23 8.87 5.16
CA HIS A 148 -0.64 7.71 5.32
C HIS A 148 -0.37 6.68 4.23
N VAL A 149 -0.71 5.44 4.51
CA VAL A 149 -0.55 4.30 3.58
C VAL A 149 -1.92 3.66 3.37
N THR A 150 -2.14 3.22 2.14
CA THR A 150 -3.26 2.37 1.74
C THR A 150 -2.67 1.14 1.07
N VAL A 151 -3.19 -0.05 1.38
CA VAL A 151 -2.83 -1.30 0.72
C VAL A 151 -4.06 -2.06 0.31
N LEU A 152 -3.95 -2.79 -0.80
CA LEU A 152 -4.96 -3.68 -1.33
C LEU A 152 -4.42 -5.11 -1.27
N THR A 153 -5.14 -6.00 -0.58
CA THR A 153 -4.80 -7.42 -0.52
C THR A 153 -5.41 -8.20 -1.67
N SER A 154 -4.92 -9.42 -1.92
CA SER A 154 -5.48 -10.36 -2.90
C SER A 154 -6.92 -10.78 -2.60
N LYS A 155 -7.40 -10.55 -1.37
CA LYS A 155 -8.81 -10.73 -0.97
C LYS A 155 -9.69 -9.54 -1.37
N ASN A 156 -9.14 -8.54 -2.05
CA ASN A 156 -9.76 -7.24 -2.36
C ASN A 156 -10.09 -6.40 -1.12
N GLU A 157 -9.40 -6.65 -0.01
CA GLU A 157 -9.57 -5.87 1.22
C GLU A 157 -8.62 -4.67 1.21
N VAL A 158 -9.13 -3.53 1.67
CA VAL A 158 -8.35 -2.29 1.78
C VAL A 158 -8.01 -2.03 3.23
N TYR A 159 -6.72 -1.91 3.52
CA TYR A 159 -6.22 -1.48 4.81
C TYR A 159 -5.59 -0.10 4.70
N THR A 160 -5.81 0.75 5.70
CA THR A 160 -5.21 2.08 5.78
C THR A 160 -4.61 2.32 7.16
N TRP A 161 -3.56 3.14 7.21
CA TRP A 161 -2.95 3.61 8.46
C TRP A 161 -2.13 4.89 8.27
N GLY A 162 -1.67 5.48 9.37
CA GLY A 162 -0.98 6.77 9.43
C GLY A 162 -1.90 7.90 9.89
N LYS A 163 -1.70 9.09 9.31
CA LYS A 163 -2.43 10.31 9.70
C LYS A 163 -3.92 10.23 9.32
N GLY A 164 -4.81 10.45 10.28
CA GLY A 164 -6.27 10.41 10.15
C GLY A 164 -6.93 11.70 9.70
N ALA A 165 -6.24 12.84 9.86
CA ALA A 165 -6.79 14.17 9.58
C ALA A 165 -7.47 14.27 8.19
N ASN A 166 -8.61 14.97 8.13
CA ASN A 166 -9.52 15.03 6.97
C ASN A 166 -10.30 13.74 6.66
N GLY A 167 -10.25 12.74 7.54
CA GLY A 167 -10.91 11.45 7.34
C GLY A 167 -10.27 10.60 6.26
N ARG A 168 -8.99 10.87 5.93
CA ARG A 168 -8.31 10.27 4.77
C ARG A 168 -8.20 8.74 4.86
N LEU A 169 -8.24 8.19 6.07
CA LEU A 169 -8.15 6.74 6.28
C LEU A 169 -9.46 6.00 5.98
N GLY A 170 -10.60 6.71 5.89
CA GLY A 170 -11.88 6.10 5.52
C GLY A 170 -12.59 5.32 6.64
N HIS A 171 -12.18 5.47 7.90
CA HIS A 171 -12.78 4.77 9.04
C HIS A 171 -14.01 5.46 9.66
N GLY A 172 -14.43 6.60 9.12
CA GLY A 172 -15.58 7.37 9.63
C GLY A 172 -15.23 8.33 10.77
N ASP A 173 -13.94 8.51 11.06
CA ASP A 173 -13.37 9.44 12.03
C ASP A 173 -12.11 10.13 11.45
N ILE A 174 -11.43 10.94 12.26
CA ILE A 174 -10.21 11.67 11.89
C ILE A 174 -8.97 11.20 12.68
N GLU A 175 -9.07 10.05 13.37
CA GLU A 175 -8.05 9.58 14.28
C GLU A 175 -6.88 8.93 13.54
N ASP A 176 -5.66 9.18 14.00
CA ASP A 176 -4.47 8.53 13.48
C ASP A 176 -4.48 7.03 13.81
N ARG A 177 -4.01 6.19 12.89
CA ARG A 177 -3.90 4.73 13.09
C ARG A 177 -2.44 4.33 13.00
N LYS A 178 -1.92 3.71 14.07
CA LYS A 178 -0.50 3.28 14.13
C LYS A 178 -0.23 1.91 13.50
N MET A 179 -1.28 1.21 13.10
CA MET A 179 -1.25 -0.15 12.58
C MET A 179 -2.25 -0.28 11.42
N PRO A 180 -2.01 -1.18 10.45
CA PRO A 180 -2.95 -1.45 9.36
C PRO A 180 -4.35 -1.72 9.89
N THR A 181 -5.32 -0.95 9.44
CA THR A 181 -6.71 -1.13 9.86
C THR A 181 -7.61 -1.31 8.65
N LEU A 182 -8.48 -2.32 8.68
CA LEU A 182 -9.45 -2.61 7.62
C LEU A 182 -10.42 -1.44 7.43
N VAL A 183 -10.64 -1.03 6.19
CA VAL A 183 -11.69 -0.07 5.83
C VAL A 183 -13.02 -0.80 5.70
N GLU A 184 -13.74 -0.95 6.82
CA GLU A 184 -15.02 -1.70 6.90
C GLU A 184 -16.07 -1.27 5.87
N ALA A 185 -16.05 0.00 5.45
CA ALA A 185 -16.95 0.51 4.41
C ALA A 185 -16.75 -0.14 3.03
N LEU A 186 -15.57 -0.73 2.78
CA LEU A 186 -15.17 -1.36 1.52
C LEU A 186 -15.14 -2.89 1.58
N LYS A 187 -15.32 -3.51 2.75
CA LYS A 187 -15.20 -4.97 2.96
C LYS A 187 -16.04 -5.81 1.98
N ASP A 188 -17.24 -5.35 1.66
CA ASP A 188 -18.17 -6.05 0.74
C ASP A 188 -18.07 -5.57 -0.72
N ARG A 189 -17.01 -4.82 -1.06
CA ARG A 189 -16.78 -4.28 -2.40
C ARG A 189 -15.60 -4.98 -3.05
N HIS A 190 -15.67 -5.16 -4.36
CA HIS A 190 -14.54 -5.68 -5.13
C HIS A 190 -13.63 -4.52 -5.53
N VAL A 191 -12.75 -4.09 -4.62
CA VAL A 191 -11.78 -3.03 -4.88
C VAL A 191 -10.71 -3.56 -5.83
N LYS A 192 -10.41 -2.79 -6.89
CA LYS A 192 -9.44 -3.18 -7.92
C LYS A 192 -8.22 -2.29 -8.00
N TYR A 193 -8.40 -1.00 -7.68
CA TYR A 193 -7.30 -0.03 -7.68
C TYR A 193 -7.40 0.87 -6.45
N ILE A 194 -6.24 1.21 -5.90
CA ILE A 194 -6.10 2.21 -4.84
C ILE A 194 -5.19 3.35 -5.28
N ALA A 195 -5.47 4.56 -4.82
CA ALA A 195 -4.61 5.71 -5.05
C ALA A 195 -4.63 6.64 -3.84
N CYS A 196 -3.55 7.36 -3.62
CA CYS A 196 -3.45 8.36 -2.57
C CYS A 196 -3.00 9.69 -3.16
N GLY A 197 -3.69 10.77 -2.78
CA GLY A 197 -3.15 12.11 -2.88
C GLY A 197 -2.41 12.50 -1.60
N SER A 198 -1.99 13.76 -1.52
CA SER A 198 -1.29 14.27 -0.32
C SER A 198 -2.12 14.11 0.97
N ASN A 199 -3.44 14.33 0.89
CA ASN A 199 -4.33 14.38 2.04
C ASN A 199 -5.66 13.63 1.85
N TYR A 200 -5.79 12.80 0.82
CA TYR A 200 -6.98 11.98 0.54
C TYR A 200 -6.57 10.60 0.01
N SER A 201 -7.48 9.64 0.12
CA SER A 201 -7.37 8.32 -0.50
C SER A 201 -8.54 8.10 -1.47
N ALA A 202 -8.29 7.33 -2.52
CA ALA A 202 -9.28 6.94 -3.51
C ALA A 202 -9.19 5.43 -3.75
N ALA A 203 -10.33 4.81 -4.04
CA ALA A 203 -10.41 3.41 -4.40
C ALA A 203 -11.41 3.25 -5.55
N ILE A 204 -11.05 2.45 -6.56
CA ILE A 204 -11.94 2.07 -7.65
C ILE A 204 -12.47 0.69 -7.35
N CYS A 205 -13.79 0.60 -7.18
CA CYS A 205 -14.49 -0.67 -7.00
C CYS A 205 -15.05 -1.14 -8.35
N LEU A 206 -14.81 -2.40 -8.71
CA LEU A 206 -15.60 -3.03 -9.75
C LEU A 206 -17.00 -3.25 -9.19
N HIS A 207 -17.98 -2.62 -9.85
CA HIS A 207 -19.36 -3.03 -9.66
C HIS A 207 -19.50 -4.43 -10.22
N LYS A 208 -19.99 -5.38 -9.40
CA LYS A 208 -20.42 -6.69 -9.91
C LYS A 208 -21.38 -6.42 -11.06
N TRP A 209 -21.06 -6.97 -12.23
CA TRP A 209 -21.94 -6.89 -13.38
C TRP A 209 -23.25 -7.58 -13.00
N VAL A 210 -24.33 -6.80 -12.86
CA VAL A 210 -25.62 -7.37 -12.48
C VAL A 210 -26.22 -7.98 -13.73
N SER A 211 -26.21 -9.31 -13.82
CA SER A 211 -26.87 -10.00 -14.93
C SER A 211 -28.36 -9.63 -14.99
N GLY A 212 -28.99 -9.70 -16.17
CA GLY A 212 -30.43 -9.45 -16.29
C GLY A 212 -31.28 -10.31 -15.34
N ALA A 213 -30.80 -11.52 -15.02
CA ALA A 213 -31.41 -12.42 -14.04
C ALA A 213 -31.25 -11.93 -12.59
N GLU A 214 -30.12 -11.33 -12.21
CA GLU A 214 -29.94 -10.75 -10.88
C GLU A 214 -30.74 -9.43 -10.70
N GLN A 215 -31.04 -8.74 -11.79
CA GLN A 215 -32.00 -7.62 -11.78
C GLN A 215 -33.46 -8.08 -11.77
N SER A 216 -33.73 -9.39 -11.86
CA SER A 216 -35.09 -9.94 -11.80
C SER A 216 -35.60 -10.10 -10.38
N GLN A 217 -34.78 -9.91 -9.34
CA GLN A 217 -35.17 -10.04 -7.93
C GLN A 217 -34.65 -8.88 -7.06
N CYS A 218 -35.39 -8.56 -6.00
CA CYS A 218 -34.98 -7.57 -5.02
C CYS A 218 -33.69 -7.98 -4.31
N SER A 219 -32.66 -7.12 -4.30
CA SER A 219 -31.36 -7.44 -3.68
C SER A 219 -31.42 -7.67 -2.16
N THR A 220 -32.50 -7.25 -1.49
CA THR A 220 -32.71 -7.48 -0.05
C THR A 220 -33.55 -8.72 0.21
N CYS A 221 -34.81 -8.74 -0.23
CA CYS A 221 -35.75 -9.81 0.11
C CYS A 221 -35.78 -10.97 -0.90
N ARG A 222 -34.96 -10.90 -1.96
CA ARG A 222 -34.83 -11.92 -3.03
C ARG A 222 -36.11 -12.28 -3.79
N GLN A 223 -37.20 -11.57 -3.56
CA GLN A 223 -38.44 -11.77 -4.30
C GLN A 223 -38.34 -11.20 -5.71
N ALA A 224 -38.89 -11.93 -6.68
CA ALA A 224 -38.91 -11.53 -8.09
C ALA A 224 -39.68 -10.21 -8.30
N PHE A 225 -39.19 -9.41 -9.23
CA PHE A 225 -39.90 -8.28 -9.78
C PHE A 225 -40.91 -8.76 -10.82
N GLY A 226 -41.99 -8.01 -10.96
CA GLY A 226 -43.08 -8.30 -11.88
C GLY A 226 -43.98 -7.08 -12.00
N PHE A 227 -45.20 -7.28 -12.50
CA PHE A 227 -46.15 -6.18 -12.70
C PHE A 227 -46.49 -5.42 -11.40
N THR A 228 -46.69 -6.14 -10.30
CA THR A 228 -47.03 -5.56 -8.99
C THR A 228 -45.80 -5.08 -8.21
N ARG A 229 -44.63 -5.64 -8.49
CA ARG A 229 -43.37 -5.35 -7.77
C ARG A 229 -42.36 -4.71 -8.71
N LYS A 230 -42.37 -3.38 -8.73
CA LYS A 230 -41.47 -2.56 -9.55
C LYS A 230 -40.04 -2.50 -8.99
N ARG A 231 -39.10 -2.29 -9.90
CA ARG A 231 -37.66 -2.12 -9.64
C ARG A 231 -37.35 -0.68 -9.22
N HIS A 232 -36.54 -0.52 -8.18
CA HIS A 232 -36.05 0.77 -7.72
C HIS A 232 -34.55 0.71 -7.40
N ASN A 233 -33.77 1.63 -7.96
CA ASN A 233 -32.34 1.72 -7.66
C ASN A 233 -32.10 2.40 -6.31
N CYS A 234 -31.18 1.86 -5.52
CA CYS A 234 -30.63 2.53 -4.36
C CYS A 234 -29.54 3.51 -4.80
N TYR A 235 -29.74 4.80 -4.53
CA TYR A 235 -28.79 5.87 -4.88
C TYR A 235 -27.50 5.88 -4.03
N ASN A 236 -27.28 4.86 -3.20
CA ASN A 236 -26.04 4.74 -2.42
C ASN A 236 -25.23 3.51 -2.82
N CYS A 237 -25.84 2.33 -2.87
CA CYS A 237 -25.12 1.10 -3.24
C CYS A 237 -25.22 0.73 -4.73
N GLY A 238 -26.14 1.33 -5.48
CA GLY A 238 -26.39 1.04 -6.90
C GLY A 238 -27.20 -0.22 -7.17
N LEU A 239 -27.59 -0.97 -6.14
CA LEU A 239 -28.38 -2.20 -6.28
C LEU A 239 -29.88 -1.92 -6.50
N VAL A 240 -30.62 -2.93 -6.95
CA VAL A 240 -32.05 -2.85 -7.28
C VAL A 240 -32.90 -3.48 -6.17
N HIS A 241 -33.88 -2.72 -5.66
CA HIS A 241 -34.73 -3.12 -4.55
C HIS A 241 -36.22 -2.95 -4.92
N CYS A 242 -37.10 -3.65 -4.21
CA CYS A 242 -38.53 -3.36 -4.27
C CYS A 242 -38.85 -2.10 -3.45
N HIS A 243 -40.09 -1.61 -3.58
CA HIS A 243 -40.53 -0.42 -2.85
C HIS A 243 -40.35 -0.57 -1.33
N SER A 244 -40.79 -1.70 -0.75
CA SER A 244 -40.72 -1.93 0.69
C SER A 244 -39.31 -1.96 1.25
N CYS A 245 -38.33 -2.51 0.51
CA CYS A 245 -36.93 -2.58 0.93
C CYS A 245 -36.11 -1.31 0.62
N SER A 246 -36.75 -0.28 0.04
CA SER A 246 -36.10 0.96 -0.37
C SER A 246 -36.99 2.19 -0.22
N SER A 247 -37.95 2.16 0.71
CA SER A 247 -38.94 3.24 0.86
C SER A 247 -38.32 4.52 1.45
N ARG A 248 -37.16 4.40 2.09
CA ARG A 248 -36.48 5.50 2.79
C ARG A 248 -35.66 6.36 1.84
N LYS A 249 -35.49 7.63 2.22
CA LYS A 249 -34.63 8.59 1.50
C LYS A 249 -33.56 9.16 2.42
N ALA A 250 -32.33 9.26 1.95
CA ALA A 250 -31.20 9.82 2.70
C ALA A 250 -30.52 10.95 1.91
N PHE A 251 -29.99 11.94 2.62
CA PHE A 251 -29.08 12.93 2.05
C PHE A 251 -27.71 12.30 1.78
N ARG A 252 -26.94 12.92 0.87
CA ARG A 252 -25.54 12.54 0.59
C ARG A 252 -25.34 11.05 0.23
N ALA A 253 -26.32 10.43 -0.43
CA ALA A 253 -26.14 9.09 -0.98
C ALA A 253 -25.08 9.14 -2.10
N ALA A 254 -24.16 8.17 -2.14
CA ALA A 254 -22.95 8.24 -2.96
C ALA A 254 -23.18 8.42 -4.47
N LEU A 255 -24.32 7.94 -5.00
CA LEU A 255 -24.71 8.01 -6.41
C LEU A 255 -25.82 9.03 -6.65
N ALA A 256 -26.16 9.86 -5.66
CA ALA A 256 -27.18 10.88 -5.80
C ALA A 256 -26.72 12.01 -6.74
N PRO A 257 -27.53 12.41 -7.74
CA PRO A 257 -27.21 13.54 -8.61
C PRO A 257 -27.03 14.87 -7.87
N ASN A 258 -27.69 15.03 -6.72
CA ASN A 258 -27.59 16.23 -5.90
C ASN A 258 -27.45 15.85 -4.41
N PRO A 259 -26.28 16.05 -3.78
CA PRO A 259 -26.08 15.71 -2.38
C PRO A 259 -26.98 16.48 -1.39
N GLY A 260 -27.51 17.64 -1.80
CA GLY A 260 -28.37 18.52 -1.00
C GLY A 260 -29.85 18.12 -0.97
N LYS A 261 -30.26 17.05 -1.68
CA LYS A 261 -31.63 16.53 -1.64
C LYS A 261 -31.64 15.08 -1.15
N PRO A 262 -32.74 14.62 -0.52
CA PRO A 262 -32.83 13.23 -0.07
C PRO A 262 -33.21 12.31 -1.24
N TYR A 263 -32.42 11.26 -1.46
CA TYR A 263 -32.63 10.27 -2.52
C TYR A 263 -32.94 8.88 -1.96
N ARG A 264 -33.67 8.08 -2.74
CA ARG A 264 -34.08 6.72 -2.39
C ARG A 264 -32.87 5.84 -2.09
N VAL A 265 -32.86 5.18 -0.94
CA VAL A 265 -31.84 4.21 -0.56
C VAL A 265 -32.47 2.97 0.07
N CYS A 266 -31.77 1.82 0.02
CA CYS A 266 -32.23 0.62 0.72
C CYS A 266 -32.08 0.77 2.24
N ASP A 267 -32.80 -0.05 3.01
CA ASP A 267 -32.84 0.06 4.49
C ASP A 267 -31.45 -0.06 5.14
N SER A 268 -30.59 -0.94 4.59
CA SER A 268 -29.20 -1.10 5.04
C SER A 268 -28.38 0.18 4.78
N CYS A 269 -28.49 0.76 3.58
CA CYS A 269 -27.81 2.01 3.26
C CYS A 269 -28.34 3.19 4.07
N TYR A 270 -29.65 3.26 4.30
CA TYR A 270 -30.26 4.30 5.12
C TYR A 270 -29.67 4.29 6.54
N THR A 271 -29.65 3.13 7.18
CA THR A 271 -29.10 2.96 8.53
C THR A 271 -27.63 3.35 8.60
N LYS A 272 -26.82 2.97 7.60
CA LYS A 272 -25.40 3.36 7.52
C LYS A 272 -25.24 4.88 7.38
N LEU A 273 -26.01 5.52 6.51
CA LEU A 273 -25.91 6.96 6.25
C LEU A 273 -26.36 7.82 7.46
N ILE A 274 -27.41 7.41 8.18
CA ILE A 274 -27.86 8.12 9.39
C ILE A 274 -26.80 8.07 10.49
N LYS A 275 -26.19 6.89 10.75
CA LYS A 275 -25.12 6.76 11.74
C LYS A 275 -23.92 7.68 11.44
N ILE A 276 -23.54 7.82 10.17
CA ILE A 276 -22.45 8.72 9.74
C ILE A 276 -22.82 10.19 9.93
N ALA A 277 -24.08 10.56 9.71
CA ALA A 277 -24.55 11.93 9.90
C ALA A 277 -24.55 12.34 11.39
N GLU A 278 -24.92 11.42 12.27
CA GLU A 278 -24.92 11.63 13.73
C GLU A 278 -23.50 11.77 14.29
N SER A 279 -22.54 10.95 13.87
CA SER A 279 -21.14 11.05 14.29
C SER A 279 -20.49 12.38 13.85
N SER A 280 -20.86 12.87 12.66
CA SER A 280 -20.38 14.15 12.13
C SER A 280 -20.88 15.37 12.92
N ASN A 281 -22.06 15.30 13.53
CA ASN A 281 -22.62 16.40 14.33
C ASN A 281 -21.97 16.51 15.72
N ASN A 282 -21.55 15.40 16.32
CA ASN A 282 -20.82 15.43 17.59
C ASN A 282 -19.43 16.05 17.44
N ASN A 283 -18.77 15.87 16.29
CA ASN A 283 -17.46 16.47 16.02
C ASN A 283 -17.52 17.96 15.66
N ARG A 284 -18.70 18.52 15.34
CA ARG A 284 -18.86 19.96 15.04
C ARG A 284 -18.88 20.84 16.28
N ARG A 285 -18.97 20.27 17.49
CA ARG A 285 -18.97 21.04 18.75
C ARG A 285 -17.57 21.25 19.35
N ASN A 286 -16.54 20.57 18.84
CA ASN A 286 -15.17 20.75 19.30
C ASN A 286 -14.28 21.31 18.18
N GLY A 287 -14.01 22.62 18.29
CA GLY A 287 -12.78 23.24 17.81
C GLY A 287 -12.63 23.38 16.29
N MET A 288 -12.84 24.60 15.80
CA MET A 288 -12.03 25.11 14.69
C MET A 288 -10.54 25.07 15.12
N PRO A 289 -9.63 24.38 14.42
CA PRO A 289 -8.22 24.64 14.59
C PRO A 289 -7.88 25.85 13.73
N ARG A 290 -7.60 26.97 14.40
CA ARG A 290 -6.75 28.04 13.85
C ARG A 290 -5.49 27.38 13.31
N PHE A 291 -5.09 27.72 12.09
CA PHE A 291 -3.77 27.43 11.56
C PHE A 291 -2.69 28.01 12.49
N PRO A 292 -1.71 27.20 12.92
CA PRO A 292 -0.44 27.74 13.38
C PRO A 292 0.68 27.27 12.45
N GLY A 293 1.36 28.26 11.85
CA GLY A 293 2.78 28.18 11.52
C GLY A 293 3.15 27.47 10.23
N GLU A 294 3.19 28.24 9.13
CA GLU A 294 4.28 28.08 8.17
C GLU A 294 5.61 28.22 8.94
N ASN A 295 6.33 27.13 9.14
CA ASN A 295 7.70 27.20 9.63
C ASN A 295 8.58 27.72 8.50
N LYS A 296 8.90 28.99 8.61
CA LYS A 296 9.90 29.70 7.84
C LYS A 296 11.27 29.31 8.39
N ASP A 297 11.84 28.21 7.89
CA ASP A 297 13.21 27.85 8.25
C ASP A 297 14.19 28.78 7.55
N ARG A 298 14.87 29.54 8.41
CA ARG A 298 15.87 30.56 8.13
C ARG A 298 17.15 29.84 7.69
N LEU A 299 17.55 30.05 6.44
CA LEU A 299 18.85 29.61 5.91
C LEU A 299 19.97 30.28 6.72
N GLU A 300 20.64 29.51 7.57
CA GLU A 300 21.99 29.86 8.04
C GLU A 300 23.02 29.21 7.12
N LYS A 301 23.87 30.08 6.56
CA LYS A 301 24.96 29.77 5.65
C LYS A 301 26.19 29.43 6.50
N SER A 302 26.55 28.15 6.57
CA SER A 302 27.84 27.71 7.12
C SER A 302 28.63 26.96 6.05
N GLU A 303 29.67 27.62 5.54
CA GLU A 303 30.71 27.02 4.71
C GLU A 303 31.57 26.10 5.58
N LEU A 304 31.67 24.82 5.23
CA LEU A 304 32.72 23.95 5.73
C LEU A 304 33.29 23.11 4.59
N ARG A 305 34.62 23.15 4.51
CA ARG A 305 35.47 22.62 3.45
C ARG A 305 35.54 21.09 3.48
N LEU A 306 35.78 20.57 2.27
CA LEU A 306 35.97 19.18 1.88
C LEU A 306 36.90 18.36 2.78
N LEU A 307 36.46 17.15 3.12
CA LEU A 307 37.32 15.97 3.22
C LEU A 307 36.57 14.80 2.56
N LYS A 308 37.17 14.22 1.51
CA LYS A 308 36.72 12.99 0.85
C LYS A 308 36.96 11.79 1.76
N PRO A 309 35.99 10.89 1.93
CA PRO A 309 36.24 9.46 1.96
C PRO A 309 35.79 8.85 0.63
N ALA A 310 36.63 7.96 0.09
CA ALA A 310 36.28 7.16 -1.08
C ALA A 310 35.11 6.22 -0.73
N VAL A 311 33.97 6.42 -1.38
CA VAL A 311 32.82 5.51 -1.35
C VAL A 311 33.00 4.50 -2.49
N PRO A 312 32.82 3.19 -2.26
CA PRO A 312 33.02 2.18 -3.31
C PRO A 312 32.00 2.36 -4.44
N SER A 313 32.46 2.13 -5.67
CA SER A 313 31.62 2.22 -6.87
C SER A 313 30.60 1.08 -6.92
N ASN A 314 29.49 1.25 -7.65
CA ASN A 314 28.48 0.18 -7.85
C ASN A 314 29.09 -1.13 -8.43
N MET A 315 30.28 -1.06 -9.06
CA MET A 315 31.05 -2.23 -9.50
C MET A 315 31.68 -3.03 -8.35
N ASP A 316 32.01 -2.39 -7.23
CA ASP A 316 32.57 -3.03 -6.04
C ASP A 316 31.48 -3.74 -5.21
N LEU A 317 30.23 -3.31 -5.33
CA LEU A 317 29.08 -3.95 -4.68
C LEU A 317 28.69 -5.27 -5.37
N ILE A 318 28.83 -5.36 -6.69
CA ILE A 318 28.68 -6.63 -7.45
C ILE A 318 29.72 -7.65 -6.96
N LYS A 319 30.97 -7.22 -6.74
CA LYS A 319 32.01 -8.08 -6.16
C LYS A 319 31.73 -8.47 -4.69
N GLN A 320 31.12 -7.58 -3.89
CA GLN A 320 30.70 -7.92 -2.52
C GLN A 320 29.53 -8.92 -2.47
N LEU A 321 28.62 -8.86 -3.46
CA LEU A 321 27.52 -9.83 -3.61
C LEU A 321 28.07 -11.23 -3.97
N ASP A 322 29.07 -11.30 -4.85
CA ASP A 322 29.78 -12.56 -5.18
C ASP A 322 30.57 -13.13 -3.98
N SER A 323 31.19 -12.24 -3.19
CA SER A 323 32.02 -12.62 -2.02
C SER A 323 31.24 -13.19 -0.84
N LYS A 324 29.97 -12.79 -0.66
CA LYS A 324 29.10 -13.29 0.42
C LYS A 324 28.43 -14.62 0.04
N ALA A 325 28.11 -14.83 -1.23
CA ALA A 325 27.61 -16.11 -1.74
C ALA A 325 28.65 -17.24 -1.57
N ALA A 326 29.95 -16.93 -1.72
CA ALA A 326 31.03 -17.91 -1.56
C ALA A 326 31.30 -18.34 -0.10
N LYS A 327 30.87 -17.57 0.91
CA LYS A 327 31.17 -17.86 2.33
C LYS A 327 30.13 -18.73 3.05
N GLN A 328 28.95 -18.95 2.46
CA GLN A 328 27.92 -19.82 3.04
C GLN A 328 28.08 -21.31 2.68
N GLY A 329 28.99 -21.67 1.77
CA GLY A 329 29.25 -23.08 1.40
C GLY A 329 30.15 -23.88 2.35
N LYS A 330 30.58 -23.36 3.51
CA LYS A 330 31.56 -24.03 4.39
C LYS A 330 31.22 -24.07 5.89
N LYS A 331 29.96 -23.86 6.28
CA LYS A 331 29.52 -24.11 7.67
C LYS A 331 28.14 -24.77 7.70
N ALA A 332 28.08 -26.00 7.22
CA ALA A 332 26.97 -26.90 7.49
C ALA A 332 27.50 -28.34 7.50
N ASP A 333 28.40 -28.63 8.44
CA ASP A 333 28.63 -29.99 8.90
C ASP A 333 29.00 -29.92 10.39
N THR A 334 28.39 -30.81 11.16
CA THR A 334 28.50 -30.99 12.63
C THR A 334 27.52 -30.14 13.45
N PHE A 335 26.31 -30.67 13.67
CA PHE A 335 25.87 -31.20 14.98
C PHE A 335 24.51 -31.88 14.83
N SER A 336 24.45 -33.15 15.21
CA SER A 336 23.27 -34.01 15.25
C SER A 336 22.54 -33.90 16.60
N LEU A 337 21.20 -34.08 16.60
CA LEU A 337 20.45 -34.98 17.51
C LEU A 337 18.91 -34.84 17.34
N VAL A 338 18.31 -35.89 16.77
CA VAL A 338 17.08 -36.62 17.20
C VAL A 338 15.72 -35.88 17.27
N ARG A 339 14.80 -36.22 16.34
CA ARG A 339 13.50 -36.85 16.70
C ARG A 339 12.83 -37.53 15.49
N THR A 340 12.06 -38.58 15.80
CA THR A 340 11.61 -39.73 15.00
C THR A 340 10.37 -39.52 14.11
N SER A 341 10.40 -40.26 12.99
CA SER A 341 9.41 -40.74 12.00
C SER A 341 7.91 -40.89 12.35
N GLN A 342 7.01 -40.53 11.41
CA GLN A 342 6.24 -41.44 10.51
C GLN A 342 5.28 -40.66 9.56
N PRO A 343 5.02 -41.12 8.31
CA PRO A 343 4.10 -40.46 7.35
C PRO A 343 2.78 -41.22 7.11
N PRO A 344 1.76 -40.63 6.46
CA PRO A 344 0.75 -41.40 5.75
C PRO A 344 0.82 -41.22 4.23
N SER A 345 0.35 -42.27 3.57
CA SER A 345 0.58 -42.72 2.22
C SER A 345 -0.35 -42.15 1.15
N MET A 346 0.17 -42.16 -0.07
CA MET A 346 -0.52 -42.07 -1.37
C MET A 346 -1.63 -43.11 -1.54
N LEU A 347 -2.77 -42.71 -2.12
CA LEU A 347 -3.65 -43.58 -2.92
C LEU A 347 -4.28 -42.78 -4.07
N GLN A 348 -4.11 -43.30 -5.29
CA GLN A 348 -4.69 -42.89 -6.58
C GLN A 348 -6.10 -43.48 -6.75
N LEU A 349 -6.95 -42.87 -7.60
CA LEU A 349 -7.87 -43.50 -8.60
C LEU A 349 -8.65 -42.36 -9.29
N LYS A 350 -8.46 -42.03 -10.59
CA LYS A 350 -8.95 -42.61 -11.87
C LYS A 350 -10.47 -42.60 -12.10
N ASP A 351 -10.81 -42.15 -13.31
CA ASP A 351 -12.11 -41.82 -13.92
C ASP A 351 -13.15 -42.95 -14.00
N VAL A 352 -14.44 -42.56 -14.05
CA VAL A 352 -15.51 -43.29 -14.77
C VAL A 352 -16.54 -42.32 -15.35
N VAL A 353 -16.80 -42.45 -16.66
CA VAL A 353 -17.92 -41.91 -17.45
C VAL A 353 -18.86 -43.07 -17.83
N LEU A 354 -20.12 -42.75 -18.21
CA LEU A 354 -21.19 -43.54 -18.88
C LEU A 354 -22.32 -43.98 -17.93
N SER A 355 -23.62 -44.00 -18.27
CA SER A 355 -24.34 -43.91 -19.54
C SER A 355 -25.80 -43.50 -19.30
N THR A 356 -26.42 -42.88 -20.29
CA THR A 356 -27.88 -42.82 -20.55
C THR A 356 -28.46 -44.21 -20.89
N ALA A 357 -29.67 -44.52 -20.42
CA ALA A 357 -30.73 -45.23 -21.16
C ALA A 357 -32.05 -45.29 -20.35
N MET A 358 -33.14 -44.90 -21.03
CA MET A 358 -34.59 -44.96 -20.74
C MET A 358 -35.15 -44.13 -19.58
#